data_AF-A0A6I1QHL2-F1
#
_entry.id   AF-A0A6I1QHL2-F1
#
_cell.length_a   1.000
_cell.length_b   1.000
_cell.length_c   1.000
_cell.angle_alpha   90.00
_cell.angle_beta   90.00
_cell.angle_gamma   90.00
#
_symmetry.space_group_name_H-M   'P 1'
#
loop_
_entity.id
_entity.type
_entity.pdbx_description
1 polymer ?
#
loop_
_entity_poly.entity_id
_entity_poly.type
_entity_poly.pdbx_seq_one_letter_code
_entity_poly.pdbx_strand_id
1 'polypeptide(L)'
;MNVICQFMLGQQLDHKNRSIEQIWALDDFWLQYDREYLQWLFPIDTSNKLQSHTPLVCQSTRDYFFTCKALREAQRRSLNMMLNFYDMQLIDGVVLPQTDFSVNEHSWLKYDDYSHQCITQMIRSLALLGQKELSQAFQKGMIDAAVQYGEVGQESLTHWRNAHLL
;
A
#
# COMPACT_ATOMS: atom_id res chain seq x y z
N MET A 1 11.47 15.30 13.30
CA MET A 1 10.49 14.63 12.42
C MET A 1 11.26 13.71 11.48
N ASN A 2 10.87 12.44 11.32
CA ASN A 2 11.51 11.52 10.38
C ASN A 2 11.23 11.97 8.93
N VAL A 3 12.16 11.75 7.99
CA VAL A 3 12.02 12.09 6.56
C VAL A 3 10.77 11.49 5.91
N ILE A 4 10.37 10.27 6.30
CA ILE A 4 9.10 9.67 5.86
C ILE A 4 7.94 10.58 6.25
N CYS A 5 7.92 11.02 7.50
CA CYS A 5 6.83 11.85 8.01
C CYS A 5 6.84 13.23 7.35
N GLN A 6 8.02 13.81 7.09
CA GLN A 6 8.13 15.07 6.35
C GLN A 6 7.60 14.92 4.92
N PHE A 7 7.96 13.85 4.22
CA PHE A 7 7.45 13.55 2.88
C PHE A 7 5.92 13.39 2.89
N MET A 8 5.40 12.59 3.81
CA MET A 8 3.94 12.34 3.95
C MET A 8 3.15 13.60 4.33
N LEU A 9 3.81 14.62 4.88
CA LEU A 9 3.22 15.94 5.18
C LEU A 9 3.46 16.97 4.06
N GLY A 10 4.03 16.58 2.91
CA GLY A 10 4.34 17.47 1.80
C GLY A 10 5.51 18.44 2.06
N GLN A 11 6.35 18.17 3.06
CA GLN A 11 7.46 19.02 3.48
C GLN A 11 8.80 18.62 2.85
N GLN A 12 8.86 17.47 2.19
CA GLN A 12 10.06 16.86 1.63
C GLN A 12 9.68 16.14 0.33
N LEU A 13 10.61 16.07 -0.62
CA LEU A 13 10.46 15.27 -1.83
C LEU A 13 11.00 13.85 -1.61
N ASP A 14 10.52 12.90 -2.40
CA ASP A 14 11.12 11.56 -2.45
C ASP A 14 12.50 11.59 -3.12
N HIS A 15 13.18 10.45 -3.13
CA HIS A 15 14.48 10.27 -3.78
C HIS A 15 14.51 10.52 -5.31
N LYS A 16 13.35 10.61 -5.98
CA LYS A 16 13.22 10.98 -7.39
C LYS A 16 12.76 12.44 -7.58
N ASN A 17 12.84 13.25 -6.52
CA ASN A 17 12.41 14.65 -6.50
C ASN A 17 10.91 14.85 -6.76
N ARG A 18 10.06 13.88 -6.37
CA ARG A 18 8.61 13.97 -6.46
C ARG A 18 7.99 14.39 -5.13
N SER A 19 6.98 15.24 -5.14
CA SER A 19 6.14 15.52 -3.98
C SER A 19 5.08 14.42 -3.80
N ILE A 20 4.48 14.32 -2.62
CA ILE A 20 3.39 13.37 -2.37
C ILE A 20 2.17 13.66 -3.27
N GLU A 21 1.88 14.92 -3.55
CA GLU A 21 0.80 15.33 -4.45
C GLU A 21 1.04 14.90 -5.90
N GLN A 22 2.30 14.96 -6.37
CA GLN A 22 2.66 14.46 -7.69
C GLN A 22 2.49 12.94 -7.76
N ILE A 23 2.82 12.21 -6.69
CA ILE A 23 2.60 10.77 -6.63
C ILE A 23 1.10 10.44 -6.60
N TRP A 24 0.29 11.19 -5.87
CA TRP A 24 -1.17 11.03 -5.88
C TRP A 24 -1.85 11.34 -7.21
N ALA A 25 -1.13 11.99 -8.14
CA ALA A 25 -1.62 12.34 -9.47
C ALA A 25 -1.09 11.41 -10.58
N LEU A 26 -0.36 10.34 -10.22
CA LEU A 26 0.09 9.34 -11.18
C LEU A 26 -1.10 8.58 -11.79
N ASP A 27 -0.98 8.25 -13.07
CA ASP A 27 -1.92 7.36 -13.76
C ASP A 27 -1.54 5.89 -13.57
N ASP A 28 -2.41 4.99 -14.02
CA ASP A 28 -2.24 3.54 -13.87
C ASP A 28 -0.96 3.03 -14.52
N PHE A 29 -0.53 3.65 -15.63
CA PHE A 29 0.73 3.29 -16.28
C PHE A 29 1.92 3.52 -15.34
N TRP A 30 2.00 4.70 -14.72
CA TRP A 30 3.09 5.00 -13.78
C TRP A 30 3.00 4.22 -12.48
N LEU A 31 1.78 4.00 -11.97
CA LEU A 31 1.56 3.18 -10.78
C LEU A 31 2.02 1.74 -10.99
N GLN A 32 1.84 1.19 -12.20
CA GLN A 32 2.35 -0.12 -12.59
C GLN A 32 3.85 -0.12 -12.89
N TYR A 33 4.38 0.93 -13.52
CA TYR A 33 5.76 0.97 -14.00
C TYR A 33 6.79 1.21 -12.89
N ASP A 34 6.66 2.30 -12.13
CA ASP A 34 7.67 2.75 -11.17
C ASP A 34 7.17 2.65 -9.73
N ARG A 35 7.24 1.46 -9.16
CA ARG A 35 6.73 1.13 -7.82
C ARG A 35 7.59 1.67 -6.67
N GLU A 36 8.66 2.42 -6.94
CA GLU A 36 9.55 2.99 -5.90
C GLU A 36 8.88 4.07 -5.04
N TYR A 37 7.69 4.56 -5.41
CA TYR A 37 6.90 5.43 -4.52
C TYR A 37 6.32 4.66 -3.31
N LEU A 38 6.12 3.34 -3.41
CA LEU A 38 5.45 2.56 -2.36
C LEU A 38 6.23 2.59 -1.05
N GLN A 39 7.56 2.59 -1.10
CA GLN A 39 8.40 2.72 0.10
C GLN A 39 8.20 4.05 0.84
N TRP A 40 7.75 5.11 0.14
CA TRP A 40 7.47 6.40 0.75
C TRP A 40 6.04 6.48 1.30
N LEU A 41 5.06 5.94 0.57
CA LEU A 41 3.65 5.95 0.99
C LEU A 41 3.30 4.84 2.00
N PHE A 42 3.97 3.71 1.89
CA PHE A 42 3.77 2.50 2.68
C PHE A 42 5.11 1.93 3.16
N PRO A 43 5.87 2.68 3.99
CA PRO A 43 7.13 2.21 4.53
C PRO A 43 6.90 1.03 5.48
N ILE A 44 7.87 0.11 5.53
CA ILE A 44 7.87 -1.05 6.43
C ILE A 44 9.18 -1.12 7.23
N ASP A 45 9.24 -2.00 8.21
CA ASP A 45 10.35 -2.19 9.15
C ASP A 45 11.42 -3.19 8.67
N THR A 46 11.20 -3.84 7.53
CA THR A 46 12.14 -4.80 6.92
C THR A 46 12.63 -4.32 5.57
N SER A 47 13.94 -4.43 5.33
CA SER A 47 14.53 -4.15 4.01
C SER A 47 14.00 -5.11 2.94
N ASN A 48 13.68 -4.58 1.75
CA ASN A 48 13.54 -5.40 0.53
C ASN A 48 14.52 -4.89 -0.53
N LYS A 49 14.69 -5.62 -1.64
CA LYS A 49 15.63 -5.26 -2.72
C LYS A 49 15.37 -3.88 -3.36
N LEU A 50 14.14 -3.36 -3.25
CA LEU A 50 13.74 -2.05 -3.77
C LEU A 50 14.01 -0.89 -2.79
N GLN A 51 14.43 -1.17 -1.55
CA GLN A 51 14.54 -0.19 -0.46
C GLN A 51 15.94 0.42 -0.28
N SER A 52 16.78 0.48 -1.31
CA SER A 52 18.13 1.05 -1.18
C SER A 52 18.13 2.55 -0.81
N HIS A 53 17.00 3.26 -0.95
CA HIS A 53 16.93 4.72 -0.87
C HIS A 53 15.90 5.29 0.11
N THR A 54 15.19 4.47 0.90
CA THR A 54 14.19 4.97 1.86
C THR A 54 14.42 4.43 3.27
N PRO A 55 14.32 5.25 4.31
CA PRO A 55 14.47 4.78 5.68
C PRO A 55 13.41 3.73 6.06
N LEU A 56 13.77 2.80 6.94
CA LEU A 56 12.84 1.82 7.49
C LEU A 56 11.96 2.44 8.58
N VAL A 57 10.80 1.84 8.82
CA VAL A 57 9.94 2.18 9.95
C VAL A 57 10.63 1.79 11.26
N CYS A 58 11.04 2.80 12.03
CA CYS A 58 11.53 2.65 13.40
C CYS A 58 10.49 3.16 14.40
N GLN A 59 10.79 3.04 15.71
CA GLN A 59 9.86 3.45 16.76
C GLN A 59 9.43 4.92 16.63
N SER A 60 10.36 5.83 16.31
CA SER A 60 10.01 7.25 16.17
C SER A 60 9.05 7.52 15.01
N THR A 61 9.16 6.78 13.89
CA THR A 61 8.19 6.85 12.80
C THR A 61 6.80 6.43 13.28
N ARG A 62 6.71 5.33 14.03
CA ARG A 62 5.45 4.84 14.60
C ARG A 62 4.84 5.88 15.54
N ASP A 63 5.64 6.44 16.45
CA ASP A 63 5.17 7.44 17.43
C ASP A 63 4.58 8.68 16.75
N TYR A 64 5.20 9.15 15.66
CA TYR A 64 4.63 10.23 14.85
C TYR A 64 3.30 9.83 14.20
N PHE A 65 3.23 8.65 13.60
CA PHE A 65 1.99 8.15 13.00
C PHE A 65 0.90 7.89 14.03
N PHE A 66 1.21 7.52 15.28
CA PHE A 66 0.24 7.34 16.36
C PHE A 66 -0.30 8.67 16.90
N THR A 67 0.51 9.72 16.91
CA THR A 67 0.11 11.02 17.47
C THR A 67 -0.38 12.03 16.42
N CYS A 68 -0.06 11.84 15.13
CA CYS A 68 -0.43 12.77 14.06
C CYS A 68 -1.54 12.23 13.16
N LYS A 69 -2.74 12.81 13.25
CA LYS A 69 -3.86 12.46 12.37
C LYS A 69 -3.53 12.71 10.88
N ALA A 70 -2.85 13.81 10.56
CA ALA A 70 -2.54 14.17 9.17
C ALA A 70 -1.69 13.11 8.45
N LEU A 71 -0.75 12.48 9.15
CA LEU A 71 0.04 11.36 8.61
C LEU A 71 -0.83 10.15 8.27
N ARG A 72 -1.76 9.79 9.16
CA ARG A 72 -2.68 8.67 8.92
C ARG A 72 -3.64 8.97 7.76
N GLU A 73 -4.14 10.20 7.66
CA GLU A 73 -4.98 10.61 6.53
C GLU A 73 -4.22 10.64 5.21
N ALA A 74 -2.95 11.06 5.20
CA ALA A 74 -2.10 10.98 4.01
C ALA A 74 -1.92 9.53 3.56
N GLN A 75 -1.64 8.61 4.49
CA GLN A 75 -1.55 7.18 4.17
C GLN A 75 -2.89 6.59 3.69
N ARG A 76 -4.02 7.03 4.28
CA ARG A 76 -5.35 6.62 3.83
C ARG A 76 -5.68 7.12 2.42
N ARG A 77 -5.29 8.35 2.09
CA ARG A 77 -5.40 8.88 0.73
C ARG A 77 -4.55 8.08 -0.27
N SER A 78 -3.33 7.72 0.12
CA SER A 78 -2.47 6.83 -0.67
C SER A 78 -3.11 5.46 -0.87
N LEU A 79 -3.78 4.91 0.14
CA LEU A 79 -4.53 3.66 0.01
C LEU A 79 -5.68 3.79 -0.99
N ASN A 80 -6.45 4.88 -0.94
CA ASN A 80 -7.55 5.11 -1.89
C ASN A 80 -7.06 5.20 -3.34
N MET A 81 -5.92 5.85 -3.59
CA MET A 81 -5.27 5.86 -4.91
C MET A 81 -4.93 4.43 -5.37
N MET A 82 -4.30 3.63 -4.51
CA MET A 82 -3.96 2.24 -4.86
C MET A 82 -5.19 1.35 -5.03
N LEU A 83 -6.24 1.57 -4.23
CA LEU A 83 -7.51 0.87 -4.37
C LEU A 83 -8.12 1.15 -5.74
N ASN A 84 -8.19 2.42 -6.16
CA ASN A 84 -8.66 2.77 -7.50
C ASN A 84 -7.83 2.10 -8.60
N PHE A 85 -6.50 2.07 -8.48
CA PHE A 85 -5.61 1.36 -9.42
C PHE A 85 -5.88 -0.15 -9.50
N TYR A 86 -6.38 -0.75 -8.43
CA TYR A 86 -6.78 -2.17 -8.40
C TYR A 86 -8.26 -2.39 -8.76
N ASP A 87 -9.00 -1.35 -9.17
CA ASP A 87 -10.45 -1.35 -9.34
C ASP A 87 -11.20 -1.83 -8.08
N MET A 88 -10.67 -1.42 -6.92
CA MET A 88 -11.19 -1.69 -5.58
C MET A 88 -11.59 -0.38 -4.89
N GLN A 89 -12.48 -0.44 -3.89
CA GLN A 89 -12.90 0.74 -3.13
C GLN A 89 -13.13 0.39 -1.65
N LEU A 90 -12.96 1.39 -0.78
CA LEU A 90 -13.27 1.28 0.64
C LEU A 90 -14.62 1.97 0.93
N ILE A 91 -15.65 1.18 1.26
CA ILE A 91 -16.98 1.66 1.63
C ILE A 91 -17.27 1.19 3.05
N ASP A 92 -17.58 2.12 3.96
CA ASP A 92 -17.97 1.83 5.35
C ASP A 92 -17.03 0.85 6.09
N GLY A 93 -15.72 0.97 5.81
CA GLY A 93 -14.69 0.12 6.42
C GLY A 93 -14.51 -1.24 5.77
N VAL A 94 -15.16 -1.51 4.64
CA VAL A 94 -15.05 -2.75 3.87
C VAL A 94 -14.43 -2.45 2.51
N VAL A 95 -13.45 -3.25 2.09
CA VAL A 95 -12.86 -3.15 0.76
C VAL A 95 -13.57 -4.11 -0.20
N LEU A 96 -14.10 -3.57 -1.30
CA LEU A 96 -14.91 -4.28 -2.28
C LEU A 96 -14.49 -3.92 -3.72
N PRO A 97 -14.80 -4.76 -4.72
CA PRO A 97 -14.65 -4.40 -6.14
C PRO A 97 -15.46 -3.13 -6.50
N GLN A 98 -14.94 -2.30 -7.40
CA GLN A 98 -15.68 -1.19 -8.01
C GLN A 98 -16.52 -1.65 -9.22
N THR A 99 -15.98 -2.61 -9.95
CA THR A 99 -16.51 -3.14 -11.21
C THR A 99 -16.50 -4.66 -11.16
N ASP A 100 -17.03 -5.29 -12.22
CA ASP A 100 -16.89 -6.73 -12.39
C ASP A 100 -15.43 -7.08 -12.70
N PHE A 101 -14.85 -8.00 -11.94
CA PHE A 101 -13.47 -8.41 -12.13
C PHE A 101 -13.30 -9.45 -13.24
N SER A 102 -12.21 -9.31 -13.98
CA SER A 102 -11.72 -10.28 -14.96
C SER A 102 -10.19 -10.36 -14.91
N VAL A 103 -9.63 -11.57 -14.86
CA VAL A 103 -8.18 -11.83 -14.88
C VAL A 103 -7.50 -11.23 -16.12
N ASN A 104 -8.25 -11.07 -17.23
CA ASN A 104 -7.72 -10.49 -18.46
C ASN A 104 -7.48 -8.99 -18.35
N GLU A 105 -8.33 -8.29 -17.59
CA GLU A 105 -8.31 -6.84 -17.45
C GLU A 105 -7.51 -6.40 -16.21
N HIS A 106 -7.40 -7.27 -15.21
CA HIS A 106 -6.77 -6.95 -13.93
C HIS A 106 -5.54 -7.83 -13.73
N SER A 107 -4.35 -7.30 -14.06
CA SER A 107 -3.12 -8.09 -14.03
C SER A 107 -2.77 -8.58 -12.62
N TRP A 108 -3.14 -7.83 -11.58
CA TRP A 108 -2.88 -8.19 -10.19
C TRP A 108 -3.60 -9.48 -9.74
N LEU A 109 -4.66 -9.91 -10.45
CA LEU A 109 -5.35 -11.18 -10.20
C LEU A 109 -4.62 -12.40 -10.79
N LYS A 110 -3.60 -12.19 -11.63
CA LYS A 110 -2.81 -13.29 -12.23
C LYS A 110 -1.88 -13.93 -11.21
N TYR A 111 -1.44 -15.16 -11.51
CA TYR A 111 -0.65 -16.00 -10.60
C TYR A 111 0.67 -15.35 -10.13
N ASP A 112 1.38 -14.65 -11.01
CA ASP A 112 2.72 -14.10 -10.77
C ASP A 112 2.81 -12.63 -11.21
N ASP A 113 2.14 -11.74 -10.48
CA ASP A 113 2.18 -10.29 -10.72
C ASP A 113 2.96 -9.57 -9.62
N TYR A 114 3.81 -8.62 -10.02
CA TYR A 114 4.62 -7.81 -9.09
C TYR A 114 3.80 -7.05 -8.05
N SER A 115 2.51 -6.79 -8.32
CA SER A 115 1.59 -6.13 -7.39
C SER A 115 1.38 -6.94 -6.10
N HIS A 116 1.64 -8.26 -6.08
CA HIS A 116 1.48 -9.07 -4.88
C HIS A 116 2.43 -8.65 -3.76
N GLN A 117 3.65 -8.21 -4.10
CA GLN A 117 4.61 -7.66 -3.13
C GLN A 117 4.16 -6.28 -2.63
N CYS A 118 3.58 -5.46 -3.51
CA CYS A 118 3.01 -4.16 -3.16
C CYS A 118 1.87 -4.31 -2.15
N ILE A 119 0.94 -5.22 -2.40
CA ILE A 119 -0.19 -5.53 -1.52
C ILE A 119 0.34 -5.98 -0.15
N THR A 120 1.32 -6.89 -0.12
CA THR A 120 1.97 -7.34 1.13
C THR A 120 2.55 -6.16 1.92
N GLN A 121 3.31 -5.28 1.25
CA GLN A 121 3.93 -4.11 1.86
C GLN A 121 2.89 -3.14 2.41
N MET A 122 1.82 -2.88 1.66
CA MET A 122 0.73 -2.00 2.08
C MET A 122 0.01 -2.54 3.33
N ILE A 123 -0.33 -3.83 3.37
CA ILE A 123 -0.96 -4.46 4.55
C ILE A 123 -0.05 -4.28 5.78
N ARG A 124 1.24 -4.61 5.66
CA ARG A 124 2.21 -4.48 6.75
C ARG A 124 2.38 -3.04 7.21
N SER A 125 2.52 -2.11 6.28
CA SER A 125 2.72 -0.69 6.58
C SER A 125 1.54 -0.09 7.34
N LEU A 126 0.31 -0.38 6.91
CA LEU A 126 -0.90 0.09 7.60
C LEU A 126 -0.96 -0.43 9.05
N ALA A 127 -0.63 -1.70 9.27
CA ALA A 127 -0.59 -2.29 10.61
C ALA A 127 0.50 -1.63 11.48
N LEU A 128 1.71 -1.49 10.95
CA LEU A 128 2.86 -0.89 11.66
C LEU A 128 2.62 0.56 12.07
N LEU A 129 1.88 1.31 11.26
CA LEU A 129 1.67 2.75 11.42
C LEU A 129 0.33 3.11 12.08
N GLY A 130 -0.23 2.16 12.82
CA GLY A 130 -1.36 2.41 13.72
C GLY A 130 -2.72 2.46 13.03
N GLN A 131 -2.86 1.86 11.85
CA GLN A 131 -4.12 1.75 11.11
C GLN A 131 -4.52 0.27 10.97
N LYS A 132 -4.61 -0.45 12.09
CA LYS A 132 -4.79 -1.91 12.13
C LYS A 132 -6.12 -2.35 11.50
N GLU A 133 -7.20 -1.65 11.80
CA GLU A 133 -8.53 -1.95 11.25
C GLU A 133 -8.53 -1.77 9.72
N LEU A 134 -7.88 -0.71 9.24
CA LEU A 134 -7.75 -0.44 7.80
C LEU A 134 -6.84 -1.47 7.10
N SER A 135 -5.76 -1.89 7.76
CA SER A 135 -4.90 -2.98 7.30
C SER A 135 -5.68 -4.29 7.11
N GLN A 136 -6.52 -4.63 8.09
CA GLN A 136 -7.36 -5.84 8.04
C GLN A 136 -8.45 -5.74 6.98
N ALA A 137 -9.10 -4.59 6.83
CA ALA A 137 -10.10 -4.34 5.80
C ALA A 137 -9.49 -4.50 4.39
N PHE A 138 -8.32 -3.87 4.16
CA PHE A 138 -7.59 -3.99 2.90
C PHE A 138 -7.15 -5.43 2.63
N GLN A 139 -6.51 -6.08 3.61
CA GLN A 139 -6.12 -7.48 3.49
C GLN A 139 -7.30 -8.37 3.10
N LYS A 140 -8.42 -8.26 3.83
CA LYS A 140 -9.59 -9.10 3.58
C LYS A 140 -10.15 -8.87 2.18
N GLY A 141 -10.35 -7.61 1.77
CA GLY A 141 -10.87 -7.29 0.45
C GLY A 141 -10.00 -7.83 -0.68
N MET A 142 -8.68 -7.67 -0.58
CA MET A 142 -7.75 -8.18 -1.60
C MET A 142 -7.74 -9.71 -1.66
N ILE A 143 -7.80 -10.41 -0.51
CA ILE A 143 -7.87 -11.88 -0.46
C ILE A 143 -9.19 -12.37 -1.05
N ASP A 144 -10.32 -11.79 -0.64
CA ASP A 144 -11.64 -12.21 -1.10
C ASP A 144 -11.75 -12.07 -2.62
N ALA A 145 -11.30 -10.94 -3.17
CA ALA A 145 -11.27 -10.71 -4.61
C ALA A 145 -10.31 -11.66 -5.35
N ALA A 146 -9.10 -11.88 -4.83
CA ALA A 146 -8.14 -12.80 -5.43
C ALA A 146 -8.64 -14.26 -5.46
N VAL A 147 -9.32 -14.71 -4.41
CA VAL A 147 -9.89 -16.06 -4.33
C VAL A 147 -11.13 -16.21 -5.23
N GLN A 148 -11.94 -15.16 -5.34
CA GLN A 148 -13.18 -15.22 -6.09
C GLN A 148 -12.98 -15.06 -7.60
N TYR A 149 -12.07 -14.17 -8.02
CA TYR A 149 -11.95 -13.75 -9.42
C TYR A 149 -10.58 -14.01 -10.04
N GLY A 150 -9.60 -14.40 -9.23
CA GLY A 150 -8.21 -14.50 -9.65
C GLY A 150 -7.64 -15.91 -9.63
N GLU A 151 -6.36 -15.96 -10.01
CA GLU A 151 -5.53 -17.16 -10.01
C GLU A 151 -4.30 -16.95 -9.12
N VAL A 152 -4.37 -16.04 -8.15
CA VAL A 152 -3.26 -15.70 -7.26
C VAL A 152 -2.76 -16.94 -6.51
N GLY A 153 -1.45 -17.18 -6.56
CA GLY A 153 -0.82 -18.33 -5.94
C GLY A 153 -1.00 -18.38 -4.41
N GLN A 154 -1.03 -19.60 -3.86
CA GLN A 154 -1.19 -19.83 -2.41
C GLN A 154 -0.05 -19.21 -1.58
N GLU A 155 1.15 -19.13 -2.14
CA GLU A 155 2.29 -18.46 -1.50
C GLU A 155 2.02 -16.96 -1.29
N SER A 156 1.63 -16.24 -2.35
CA SER A 156 1.24 -14.83 -2.27
C SER A 156 0.09 -14.60 -1.27
N LEU A 157 -0.96 -15.44 -1.31
CA LEU A 157 -2.06 -15.36 -0.34
C LEU A 157 -1.59 -15.58 1.10
N THR A 158 -0.62 -16.47 1.32
CA THR A 158 -0.03 -16.72 2.64
C THR A 158 0.76 -15.50 3.13
N HIS A 159 1.55 -14.87 2.26
CA HIS A 159 2.21 -13.61 2.58
C HIS A 159 1.19 -12.53 2.96
N TRP A 160 0.11 -12.39 2.20
CA TRP A 160 -0.93 -11.41 2.49
C TRP A 160 -1.56 -11.66 3.85
N ARG A 161 -1.97 -12.91 4.16
CA ARG A 161 -2.59 -13.30 5.44
C ARG A 161 -1.72 -12.96 6.65
N ASN A 162 -0.40 -13.10 6.52
CA ASN A 162 0.54 -12.88 7.61
C ASN A 162 1.07 -11.44 7.69
N ALA A 163 0.83 -10.60 6.67
CA ALA A 163 1.48 -9.30 6.56
C ALA A 163 1.10 -8.30 7.67
N HIS A 164 -0.09 -8.41 8.28
CA HIS A 164 -0.51 -7.52 9.37
C HIS A 164 0.02 -7.96 10.75
N LEU A 165 0.68 -9.11 10.85
CA LEU A 165 1.26 -9.62 12.09
C LEU A 165 2.53 -8.80 12.40
N LEU A 166 2.55 -8.20 13.59
CA LEU A 166 3.63 -7.33 14.08
C LEU A 166 4.55 -8.09 15.04
#